data_AF-J2H018-F1
#
_entry.id   AF-J2H018-F1
#
_cell.length_a   1.000
_cell.length_b   1.000
_cell.length_c   1.000
_cell.angle_alpha   90.00
_cell.angle_beta   90.00
_cell.angle_gamma   90.00
#
_symmetry.space_group_name_H-M   'P 1'
#
loop_
_entity.id
_entity.type
_entity.pdbx_description
1 polymer ?
#
loop_
_entity_poly.entity_id
_entity_poly.type
_entity_poly.pdbx_seq_one_letter_code
_entity_poly.pdbx_strand_id
1 'polypeptide(L)'
;MEGMTEAKTGYDALMHVVCAEQGFCGCTKHGLPLHVDLFIPPRGPVTADQFVEWVFLADDQNPNSDLARWQGCKDAIRAAFVEHMGGEVVDAERLQWSGSAEPGTRTHGRA
;
A
#
# COMPACT_ATOMS: atom_id res chain seq x y z
N MET A 1 -19.50 1.59 23.52
CA MET A 1 -19.89 1.24 22.14
C MET A 1 -18.83 1.91 21.26
N GLU A 2 -17.85 1.25 20.66
CA GLU A 2 -17.59 -0.16 20.35
C GLU A 2 -16.07 -0.34 20.16
N GLY A 3 -15.59 -1.57 20.31
CA GLY A 3 -14.38 -2.09 19.66
C GLY A 3 -13.10 -1.32 19.89
N MET A 4 -12.25 -1.89 20.75
CA MET A 4 -10.80 -1.87 20.51
C MET A 4 -10.59 -2.03 19.01
N THR A 5 -10.07 -1.00 18.35
CA THR A 5 -9.54 -1.08 17.00
C THR A 5 -8.49 -2.16 17.06
N GLU A 6 -8.90 -3.39 16.78
CA GLU A 6 -8.02 -4.47 16.38
C GLU A 6 -7.18 -3.84 15.29
N ALA A 7 -5.93 -3.50 15.64
CA ALA A 7 -5.01 -2.90 14.72
C ALA A 7 -4.91 -3.91 13.59
N LYS A 8 -5.68 -3.71 12.53
CA LYS A 8 -5.58 -4.54 11.34
C LYS A 8 -4.10 -4.45 10.99
N THR A 9 -3.45 -5.60 10.86
CA THR A 9 -2.03 -5.65 10.53
C THR A 9 -1.89 -6.01 9.06
N GLY A 10 -0.79 -5.63 8.44
CA GLY A 10 -0.55 -5.88 7.03
C GLY A 10 -1.17 -4.85 6.08
N TYR A 11 -1.29 -5.25 4.82
CA TYR A 11 -1.53 -4.35 3.70
C TYR A 11 -2.92 -3.71 3.72
N ASP A 12 -3.97 -4.46 4.07
CA ASP A 12 -5.35 -3.97 4.12
C ASP A 12 -5.52 -2.80 5.10
N ALA A 13 -4.78 -2.83 6.21
CA ALA A 13 -4.82 -1.79 7.23
C ALA A 13 -4.08 -0.53 6.78
N LEU A 14 -2.89 -0.72 6.21
CA LEU A 14 -2.12 0.34 5.61
C LEU A 14 -2.95 1.05 4.53
N MET A 15 -3.66 0.31 3.69
CA MET A 15 -4.55 0.87 2.68
C MET A 15 -5.77 1.59 3.27
N HIS A 16 -6.26 1.17 4.43
CA HIS A 16 -7.29 1.92 5.14
C HIS A 16 -6.79 3.32 5.54
N VAL A 17 -5.60 3.42 6.14
CA VAL A 17 -5.02 4.72 6.53
C VAL A 17 -4.80 5.60 5.29
N VAL A 18 -4.19 5.04 4.25
CA VAL A 18 -3.85 5.75 3.02
C VAL A 18 -5.10 6.24 2.26
N CYS A 19 -6.12 5.39 2.09
CA CYS A 19 -7.37 5.77 1.42
C CYS A 19 -8.28 6.64 2.30
N ALA A 20 -8.55 6.23 3.54
CA ALA A 20 -9.61 6.83 4.37
C ALA A 20 -9.13 8.05 5.17
N GLU A 21 -7.89 8.04 5.64
CA GLU A 21 -7.36 9.15 6.46
C GLU A 21 -6.60 10.16 5.61
N GLN A 22 -5.81 9.69 4.64
CA GLN A 22 -4.99 10.56 3.79
C GLN A 22 -5.65 10.89 2.45
N GLY A 23 -6.68 10.15 2.04
CA GLY A 23 -7.44 10.41 0.80
C GLY A 23 -6.76 9.93 -0.48
N PHE A 24 -5.65 9.20 -0.40
CA PHE A 24 -4.88 8.73 -1.57
C PHE A 24 -5.30 7.31 -1.97
N CYS A 25 -6.53 7.15 -2.46
CA CYS A 25 -7.03 5.83 -2.85
C CYS A 25 -6.69 5.44 -4.30
N GLY A 26 -5.94 6.28 -5.00
CA GLY A 26 -5.64 6.12 -6.41
C GLY A 26 -6.62 6.89 -7.30
N CYS A 27 -6.13 7.33 -8.45
CA CYS A 27 -6.92 8.07 -9.43
C CYS A 27 -7.35 7.17 -10.60
N THR A 28 -8.33 7.61 -11.38
CA THR A 28 -8.61 6.99 -12.69
C THR A 28 -7.90 7.78 -13.77
N LYS A 29 -6.86 7.21 -14.37
CA LYS A 29 -6.09 7.85 -15.45
C LYS A 29 -6.35 7.13 -16.76
N HIS A 30 -6.73 7.87 -17.80
CA HIS A 30 -7.08 7.31 -19.13
C HIS A 30 -8.16 6.20 -19.11
N GLY A 31 -9.08 6.26 -18.14
CA GLY A 31 -10.15 5.25 -17.99
C GLY A 31 -9.70 3.95 -17.33
N LEU A 32 -8.46 3.88 -16.83
CA LEU A 32 -7.94 2.76 -16.05
C LEU A 32 -7.78 3.17 -14.58
N PRO A 33 -8.19 2.32 -13.61
CA PRO A 33 -7.93 2.57 -12.20
C PRO A 33 -6.43 2.46 -11.95
N LEU A 34 -5.82 3.56 -11.51
CA LEU A 34 -4.42 3.63 -11.13
C LEU A 34 -4.34 3.47 -9.61
N HIS A 35 -3.95 2.28 -9.17
CA HIS A 35 -3.79 1.97 -7.75
C HIS A 35 -2.32 1.72 -7.42
N VAL A 36 -1.93 1.95 -6.16
CA VAL A 36 -0.54 1.80 -5.71
C VAL A 36 0.00 0.38 -5.95
N ASP A 37 -0.86 -0.65 -5.90
CA ASP A 37 -0.51 -2.04 -6.20
C ASP A 37 0.17 -2.23 -7.58
N LEU A 38 -0.18 -1.40 -8.56
CA LEU A 38 0.37 -1.51 -9.93
C LEU A 38 1.85 -1.11 -9.98
N PHE A 39 2.34 -0.40 -8.97
CA PHE A 39 3.73 0.03 -8.86
C PHE A 39 4.57 -0.90 -7.98
N ILE A 40 3.92 -1.74 -7.17
CA ILE A 40 4.60 -2.65 -6.25
C ILE A 40 5.16 -3.82 -7.08
N PRO A 41 6.49 -4.06 -7.04
CA PRO A 41 7.07 -5.19 -7.75
C PRO A 41 6.58 -6.50 -7.13
N PRO A 42 6.55 -7.62 -7.88
CA PRO A 42 6.05 -8.89 -7.36
C PRO A 42 6.91 -9.46 -6.22
N ARG A 43 8.18 -9.08 -6.14
CA ARG A 43 9.15 -9.53 -5.13
C ARG A 43 10.21 -8.47 -4.89
N GLY A 44 10.86 -8.54 -3.74
CA GLY A 44 12.00 -7.71 -3.37
C GLY A 44 11.69 -6.73 -2.24
N PRO A 45 12.72 -6.06 -1.70
CA PRO A 45 12.56 -5.14 -0.59
C PRO A 45 11.86 -3.86 -1.05
N VAL A 46 10.81 -3.48 -0.33
CA VAL A 46 10.10 -2.21 -0.46
C VAL A 46 10.29 -1.41 0.81
N THR A 47 10.76 -0.19 0.66
CA THR A 47 10.91 0.75 1.78
C THR A 47 9.66 1.60 1.94
N ALA A 48 9.41 2.09 3.14
CA ALA A 48 8.29 2.98 3.43
C ALA A 48 8.33 4.26 2.56
N ASP A 49 9.52 4.87 2.36
CA ASP A 49 9.69 6.02 1.46
C ASP A 49 9.33 5.66 0.00
N GLN A 50 9.74 4.49 -0.48
CA GLN A 50 9.41 4.05 -1.84
C GLN A 50 7.90 3.84 -2.00
N PHE A 51 7.26 3.25 -0.99
CA PHE A 51 5.82 3.06 -0.96
C PHE A 51 5.06 4.39 -1.00
N VAL A 52 5.51 5.37 -0.22
CA VAL A 52 4.96 6.74 -0.24
C VAL A 52 5.03 7.31 -1.65
N GLU A 53 6.17 7.23 -2.34
CA GLU A 53 6.28 7.71 -3.73
C GLU A 53 5.25 7.06 -4.66
N TRP A 54 5.02 5.75 -4.52
CA TRP A 54 4.02 5.04 -5.33
C TRP A 54 2.59 5.46 -5.02
N VAL A 55 2.25 5.75 -3.75
CA VAL A 55 0.93 6.29 -3.38
C VAL A 55 0.67 7.62 -4.08
N PHE A 56 1.66 8.52 -4.07
CA PHE A 56 1.55 9.81 -4.78
C PHE A 56 1.42 9.63 -6.29
N LEU A 57 2.23 8.74 -6.89
CA LEU A 57 2.16 8.42 -8.31
C LEU A 57 0.79 7.82 -8.70
N ALA A 58 0.22 6.96 -7.86
CA ALA A 58 -1.09 6.37 -8.07
C ALA A 58 -2.22 7.41 -8.05
N ASP A 59 -2.06 8.49 -7.29
CA ASP A 59 -3.03 9.58 -7.21
C ASP A 59 -2.82 10.68 -8.29
N ASP A 60 -1.87 10.47 -9.22
CA ASP A 60 -1.41 11.48 -10.19
C ASP A 60 -0.91 12.79 -9.51
N GLN A 61 -0.54 12.70 -8.23
CA GLN A 61 -0.02 13.82 -7.46
C GLN A 61 1.50 13.82 -7.53
N ASN A 62 2.09 14.99 -7.77
CA ASN A 62 3.55 15.11 -7.76
C ASN A 62 4.04 15.38 -6.32
N PRO A 63 4.78 14.44 -5.69
CA PRO A 63 5.27 14.58 -4.32
C PRO A 63 6.33 15.68 -4.17
N ASN A 64 6.83 16.23 -5.28
CA ASN A 64 7.80 17.32 -5.36
C ASN A 64 7.19 18.70 -5.64
N SER A 65 5.90 18.78 -6.01
CA SER A 65 5.28 20.08 -6.31
C SER A 65 5.13 20.95 -5.07
N ASP A 66 4.93 20.33 -3.90
CA ASP A 66 4.65 21.07 -2.66
C ASP A 66 5.16 20.28 -1.45
N LEU A 67 6.48 20.17 -1.33
CA LEU A 67 7.15 19.34 -0.31
C LEU A 67 6.65 19.64 1.12
N ALA A 68 6.46 20.92 1.48
CA ALA A 68 6.03 21.31 2.82
C ALA A 68 4.59 20.86 3.14
N ARG A 69 3.69 20.89 2.14
CA ARG A 69 2.31 20.40 2.28
C ARG A 69 2.28 18.88 2.37
N TRP A 70 3.11 18.20 1.58
CA TRP A 70 3.10 16.74 1.50
C TRP A 70 3.92 16.06 2.58
N GLN A 71 4.90 16.74 3.20
CA GLN A 71 5.77 16.16 4.23
C GLN A 71 4.95 15.53 5.37
N GLY A 72 3.89 16.21 5.83
CA GLY A 72 3.00 15.65 6.86
C GLY A 72 2.31 14.36 6.45
N CYS A 73 1.81 14.28 5.21
CA CYS A 73 1.23 13.06 4.65
C CYS A 73 2.29 11.96 4.48
N LYS A 74 3.49 12.30 3.99
CA LYS A 74 4.60 11.35 3.82
C LYS A 74 5.00 10.73 5.15
N ASP A 75 5.17 11.55 6.20
CA ASP A 75 5.49 11.09 7.55
C ASP A 75 4.37 10.22 8.14
N ALA A 76 3.10 10.61 7.94
CA ALA A 76 1.96 9.82 8.40
C ALA A 76 1.88 8.44 7.71
N ILE A 77 2.02 8.39 6.38
CA ILE A 77 2.01 7.13 5.62
C ILE A 77 3.22 6.27 5.98
N ARG A 78 4.41 6.87 6.16
CA ARG A 78 5.62 6.15 6.61
C ARG A 78 5.42 5.55 7.99
N ALA A 79 4.88 6.31 8.94
CA ALA A 79 4.60 5.83 10.29
C ALA A 79 3.58 4.67 10.27
N ALA A 80 2.50 4.81 9.50
CA ALA A 80 1.50 3.75 9.31
C ALA A 80 2.12 2.49 8.66
N PHE A 81 3.01 2.66 7.68
CA PHE A 81 3.72 1.55 7.06
C PHE A 81 4.53 0.77 8.10
N VAL A 82 5.35 1.45 8.90
CA VAL A 82 6.16 0.81 9.93
C VAL A 82 5.28 0.13 10.99
N GLU A 83 4.20 0.79 11.41
CA GLU A 83 3.27 0.28 12.42
C GLU A 83 2.52 -0.97 11.95
N HIS A 84 1.98 -0.97 10.72
CA HIS A 84 1.17 -2.07 10.20
C HIS A 84 1.97 -3.19 9.53
N MET A 85 3.09 -2.87 8.87
CA MET A 85 3.96 -3.86 8.21
C MET A 85 5.03 -4.43 9.14
N GLY A 86 5.29 -3.75 10.26
CA GLY A 86 6.25 -4.16 11.29
C GLY A 86 7.70 -3.79 10.98
N GLY A 87 7.94 -2.89 10.02
CA GLY A 87 9.28 -2.45 9.65
C GLY A 87 9.30 -1.38 8.57
N GLU A 88 10.40 -0.63 8.49
CA GLU A 88 10.63 0.40 7.47
C GLU A 88 10.94 -0.19 6.09
N VAL A 89 11.37 -1.46 6.06
CA VAL A 89 11.62 -2.25 4.85
C VAL A 89 10.91 -3.58 4.98
N VAL A 90 10.08 -3.93 4.01
CA VAL A 90 9.36 -5.21 3.95
C VAL A 90 9.41 -5.77 2.54
N ASP A 91 9.31 -7.09 2.43
CA ASP A 91 9.18 -7.71 1.11
C ASP A 91 7.88 -7.33 0.43
N ALA A 92 7.96 -7.05 -0.86
CA ALA A 92 6.81 -6.72 -1.70
C ALA A 92 5.73 -7.81 -1.69
N GLU A 93 6.12 -9.06 -1.46
CA GLU A 93 5.21 -10.20 -1.27
C GLU A 93 4.26 -10.03 -0.07
N ARG A 94 4.61 -9.17 0.90
CA ARG A 94 3.74 -8.84 2.04
C ARG A 94 2.79 -7.67 1.75
N LEU A 95 3.07 -6.88 0.71
CA LEU A 95 2.24 -5.76 0.27
C LEU A 95 1.18 -6.25 -0.73
N GLN A 96 0.45 -7.28 -0.33
CA GLN A 96 -0.62 -7.86 -1.13
C GLN A 96 -1.89 -7.89 -0.28
N TRP A 97 -3.03 -7.62 -0.91
CA TRP A 97 -4.33 -7.75 -0.26
C TRP A 97 -4.51 -9.15 0.33
N SER A 98 -4.97 -9.24 1.58
CA SER A 98 -5.17 -10.51 2.28
C SER A 98 -6.11 -11.48 1.53
N GLY A 99 -6.95 -10.96 0.63
CA GLY A 99 -7.86 -11.73 -0.23
C GLY A 99 -7.26 -12.27 -1.53
N SER A 100 -6.03 -11.88 -1.91
CA SER A 100 -5.37 -12.31 -3.15
C SER A 100 -4.51 -13.57 -2.97
N ALA A 101 -4.65 -14.27 -1.84
CA ALA A 101 -4.12 -15.62 -1.70
C ALA A 101 -4.84 -16.55 -2.70
N GLU A 102 -4.28 -16.65 -3.90
CA GLU A 102 -4.54 -17.74 -4.83
C GLU A 102 -4.44 -19.06 -4.04
N PRO A 103 -5.50 -19.90 -3.99
CA PRO A 103 -5.39 -21.21 -3.40
C PRO A 103 -4.38 -22.01 -4.22
N GLY A 104 -3.34 -22.49 -3.53
CA GLY A 104 -2.18 -23.12 -4.13
C GLY A 104 -2.47 -24.25 -5.11
N THR A 105 -1.47 -24.49 -5.97
CA THR A 105 -1.08 -25.82 -6.43
C THR A 105 -2.22 -26.69 -6.98
N ARG A 106 -2.67 -26.41 -8.21
CA ARG A 106 -3.18 -27.49 -9.06
C ARG A 106 -2.00 -28.14 -9.77
N THR A 107 -1.33 -29.06 -9.08
CA THR A 107 -0.54 -30.11 -9.74
C THR A 107 -1.49 -30.85 -10.68
N HIS A 108 -1.43 -30.55 -11.98
CA HIS A 108 -2.02 -31.42 -12.99
C HIS A 108 -1.14 -32.67 -13.08
N GLY A 109 -1.37 -33.59 -12.15
CA GLY A 109 -0.88 -34.97 -12.21
C GLY A 109 -1.61 -35.68 -13.34
N ARG A 110 -0.83 -35.99 -14.38
CA ARG A 110 -1.14 -36.87 -15.50
C ARG A 110 -1.60 -38.25 -15.00
N ALA A 111 -2.69 -38.77 -15.57
CA ALA A 111 -2.98 -40.20 -15.65
C ALA A 111 -3.60 -40.48 -17.02
#